data_AF-A0A822C7Y5-F1
#
_entry.id   AF-A0A822C7Y5-F1
#
_cell.length_a   1.000
_cell.length_b   1.000
_cell.length_c   1.000
_cell.angle_alpha   90.00
_cell.angle_beta   90.00
_cell.angle_gamma   90.00
#
_symmetry.space_group_name_H-M   'P 1'
#
loop_
_entity.id
_entity.type
_entity.pdbx_description
1 polymer ?
#
loop_
_entity_poly.entity_id
_entity_poly.type
_entity_poly.pdbx_seq_one_letter_code
_entity_poly.pdbx_strand_id
1 'polypeptide(L)'
;MFMFLYRLHLLRFNCRFTLLWLTLQKAKDSLIGFTFLFGFMFTALTRLFYLLFNVHLYEFSTLFITAQTCFEMVTLNFNTANNLKNIDLLLAAVCLLLFVILIVCFLVNMFISIIVDNFNLIRYNVKKEKDQYEMIKFIQKKFYQWFGLRKYQDEYRINAETSD
;
A
#
# COMPACT_ATOMS: atom_id res chain seq x y z
N MET A 1 10.03 -17.33 -24.79
CA MET A 1 9.13 -17.47 -23.63
C MET A 1 9.64 -18.46 -22.58
N PHE A 2 9.95 -19.73 -22.93
CA PHE A 2 10.49 -20.73 -22.00
C PHE A 2 11.82 -20.33 -21.30
N MET A 3 12.71 -19.63 -21.99
CA MET A 3 13.99 -19.17 -21.42
C MET A 3 13.83 -18.07 -20.35
N PHE A 4 12.70 -17.36 -20.33
CA PHE A 4 12.38 -16.38 -19.28
C PHE A 4 11.90 -17.08 -18.02
N LEU A 5 11.06 -18.12 -18.17
CA LEU A 5 10.60 -18.97 -17.06
C LEU A 5 11.77 -19.70 -16.39
N TYR A 6 12.73 -20.20 -17.17
CA TYR A 6 13.93 -20.84 -16.62
C TYR A 6 14.80 -19.87 -15.79
N ARG A 7 14.95 -18.61 -16.26
CA ARG A 7 15.66 -17.56 -15.52
C ARG A 7 14.94 -17.14 -14.23
N LEU A 8 13.60 -17.09 -14.23
CA LEU A 8 12.81 -16.91 -13.00
C LEU A 8 12.94 -18.09 -12.03
N HIS A 9 13.04 -19.31 -12.55
CA HIS A 9 13.23 -20.50 -11.73
C HIS A 9 14.59 -20.50 -11.02
N LEU A 10 15.65 -20.06 -11.70
CA LEU A 10 17.00 -19.89 -11.14
C LEU A 10 17.06 -18.75 -10.09
N LEU A 11 16.28 -17.68 -10.25
CA LEU A 11 16.21 -16.59 -9.26
C LEU A 11 15.66 -17.05 -7.90
N ARG A 12 14.80 -18.07 -7.87
CA ARG A 12 14.26 -18.66 -6.63
C ARG A 12 15.29 -19.42 -5.78
N PHE A 13 16.47 -19.72 -6.34
CA PHE A 13 17.58 -20.36 -5.62
C PHE A 13 18.50 -19.36 -4.91
N ASN A 14 18.29 -18.05 -5.09
CA ASN A 14 19.06 -17.05 -4.38
C ASN A 14 18.31 -16.62 -3.11
N CYS A 15 18.88 -16.92 -1.93
CA CYS A 15 18.27 -16.69 -0.62
C CYS A 15 17.72 -15.25 -0.43
N ARG A 16 18.38 -14.25 -1.03
CA ARG A 16 17.92 -12.85 -1.01
C ARG A 16 16.63 -12.60 -1.79
N PHE A 17 16.41 -13.33 -2.88
CA PHE A 17 15.20 -13.22 -3.69
C PHE A 17 14.02 -13.95 -3.04
N THR A 18 14.28 -15.06 -2.34
CA THR A 18 13.26 -15.76 -1.53
C THR A 18 12.74 -14.88 -0.39
N LEU A 19 13.61 -14.09 0.26
CA LEU A 19 13.19 -13.13 1.28
C LEU A 19 12.26 -12.05 0.70
N LEU A 20 12.63 -11.46 -0.45
CA LEU A 20 11.80 -10.48 -1.17
C LEU A 20 10.48 -11.08 -1.64
N TRP A 21 10.49 -12.33 -2.10
CA TRP A 21 9.29 -13.05 -2.49
C TRP A 21 8.37 -13.31 -1.30
N LEU A 22 8.90 -13.75 -0.15
CA LEU A 22 8.12 -13.98 1.07
C LEU A 22 7.53 -12.68 1.64
N THR A 23 8.26 -11.56 1.59
CA THR A 23 7.72 -10.26 1.99
C THR A 23 6.64 -9.77 1.02
N LEU A 24 6.83 -9.92 -0.29
CA LEU A 24 5.82 -9.61 -1.30
C LEU A 24 4.57 -10.48 -1.14
N GLN A 25 4.76 -11.77 -0.85
CA GLN A 25 3.67 -12.73 -0.65
C GLN A 25 2.91 -12.46 0.64
N LYS A 26 3.57 -11.93 1.68
CA LYS A 26 2.93 -11.50 2.93
C LYS A 26 2.24 -10.14 2.80
N ALA A 27 2.74 -9.26 1.92
CA ALA A 27 2.10 -7.99 1.58
C ALA A 27 0.98 -8.13 0.52
N LYS A 28 0.85 -9.30 -0.12
CA LYS A 28 -0.05 -9.51 -1.26
C LYS A 28 -1.51 -9.18 -0.92
N ASP A 29 -1.97 -9.53 0.27
CA ASP A 29 -3.39 -9.42 0.63
C ASP A 29 -3.79 -7.94 0.75
N SER A 30 -2.90 -7.10 1.31
CA SER A 30 -3.05 -5.64 1.33
C SER A 30 -2.93 -5.02 -0.06
N LEU A 31 -2.06 -5.58 -0.92
CA LEU A 31 -1.82 -5.08 -2.28
C LEU A 31 -2.99 -5.39 -3.23
N ILE A 32 -3.67 -6.52 -3.03
CA ILE A 32 -4.85 -6.91 -3.80
C ILE A 32 -5.99 -5.94 -3.50
N GLY A 33 -6.26 -5.64 -2.22
CA GLY A 33 -7.27 -4.65 -1.84
C GLY A 33 -7.01 -3.27 -2.45
N PHE A 34 -5.74 -2.84 -2.46
CA PHE A 34 -5.29 -1.63 -3.14
C PHE A 34 -5.56 -1.65 -4.64
N THR A 35 -5.27 -2.77 -5.30
CA THR A 35 -5.46 -2.91 -6.76
C THR A 35 -6.92 -2.78 -7.15
N PHE A 36 -7.85 -3.31 -6.35
CA PHE A 36 -9.29 -3.15 -6.59
C PHE A 36 -9.77 -1.70 -6.48
N LEU A 37 -9.34 -0.98 -5.44
CA LEU A 37 -9.70 0.43 -5.24
C LEU A 37 -9.12 1.32 -6.35
N PHE A 38 -7.86 1.09 -6.71
CA PHE A 38 -7.22 1.76 -7.83
C PHE A 38 -7.93 1.47 -9.16
N GLY A 39 -8.25 0.20 -9.43
CA GLY A 39 -8.96 -0.19 -10.66
C GLY A 39 -10.34 0.45 -10.78
N PHE A 40 -11.10 0.52 -9.68
CA PHE A 40 -12.41 1.17 -9.67
C PHE A 40 -12.31 2.67 -9.99
N MET A 41 -11.40 3.39 -9.34
CA MET A 41 -11.21 4.82 -9.61
C MET A 41 -10.66 5.08 -11.02
N PHE A 42 -9.69 4.27 -11.45
CA PHE A 42 -9.12 4.38 -12.79
C PHE A 42 -10.18 4.19 -13.87
N THR A 43 -11.01 3.15 -13.76
CA THR A 43 -12.09 2.91 -14.72
C THR A 43 -13.13 4.01 -14.73
N ALA A 44 -13.50 4.58 -13.57
CA ALA A 44 -14.42 5.72 -13.50
C ALA A 44 -13.86 6.95 -14.24
N LEU A 45 -12.58 7.26 -14.06
CA LEU A 45 -11.92 8.36 -14.75
C LEU A 45 -11.76 8.09 -16.25
N THR A 46 -11.36 6.88 -16.66
CA THR A 46 -11.32 6.49 -18.07
C THR A 46 -12.69 6.66 -18.75
N ARG A 47 -13.78 6.31 -18.07
CA ARG A 47 -15.15 6.49 -18.57
C ARG A 47 -15.52 7.96 -18.73
N LEU A 48 -15.10 8.81 -17.80
CA LEU A 48 -15.30 10.25 -17.88
C LEU A 48 -14.55 10.84 -19.10
N PHE A 49 -13.28 10.49 -19.27
CA PHE A 49 -12.46 10.94 -20.40
C PHE A 49 -13.00 10.44 -21.74
N TYR A 50 -13.44 9.19 -21.78
CA TYR A 50 -14.14 8.64 -22.94
C TYR A 50 -15.33 9.53 -23.30
N LEU A 51 -16.23 9.80 -22.36
CA LEU A 51 -17.42 10.62 -22.64
C LEU A 51 -17.07 12.05 -23.07
N LEU A 52 -16.03 12.64 -22.48
CA LEU A 52 -15.66 14.05 -22.71
C LEU A 52 -14.95 14.27 -24.06
N PHE A 53 -14.17 13.30 -24.55
CA PHE A 53 -13.34 13.47 -25.75
C PHE A 53 -13.64 12.48 -26.88
N ASN A 54 -14.54 11.50 -26.71
CA ASN A 54 -14.84 10.48 -27.72
C ASN A 54 -15.29 11.07 -29.07
N VAL A 55 -16.06 12.17 -29.04
CA VAL A 55 -16.57 12.81 -30.26
C VAL A 55 -15.47 13.55 -31.03
N HIS A 56 -14.41 13.97 -30.33
CA HIS A 56 -13.41 14.87 -30.90
C HIS A 56 -12.08 14.17 -31.24
N LEU A 57 -11.78 13.02 -30.62
CA LEU A 57 -10.49 12.36 -30.76
C LEU A 57 -10.63 10.85 -30.98
N TYR A 58 -9.94 10.34 -32.00
CA TYR A 58 -9.86 8.89 -32.26
C TYR A 58 -9.21 8.12 -31.10
N GLU A 59 -8.31 8.75 -30.36
CA GLU A 59 -7.68 8.17 -29.16
C GLU A 59 -8.67 7.88 -28.02
N PHE A 60 -9.87 8.44 -28.10
CA PHE A 60 -10.95 8.21 -27.14
C PHE A 60 -12.13 7.44 -27.75
N SER A 61 -11.93 6.81 -28.92
CA SER A 61 -12.99 6.10 -29.68
C SER A 61 -13.52 4.85 -28.98
N THR A 62 -12.66 4.13 -28.25
CA THR A 62 -13.04 2.97 -27.44
C THR A 62 -12.47 3.10 -26.05
N LEU A 63 -13.11 2.44 -25.08
CA LEU A 63 -12.71 2.47 -23.68
C LEU A 63 -11.30 1.91 -23.47
N PHE A 64 -10.92 0.90 -24.25
CA PHE A 64 -9.60 0.27 -24.14
C PHE A 64 -8.51 1.20 -24.66
N ILE A 65 -8.72 1.82 -25.82
CA ILE A 65 -7.79 2.82 -26.38
C ILE A 65 -7.72 4.01 -25.42
N THR A 66 -8.85 4.49 -24.90
CA THR A 66 -8.89 5.56 -23.89
C THR A 66 -8.07 5.21 -22.64
N ALA A 67 -8.17 3.97 -22.15
CA ALA A 67 -7.39 3.51 -21.00
C ALA A 67 -5.88 3.53 -21.30
N GLN A 68 -5.48 3.08 -22.49
CA GLN A 68 -4.08 3.16 -22.93
C GLN A 68 -3.60 4.62 -22.99
N THR A 69 -4.40 5.49 -23.59
CA THR A 69 -4.14 6.92 -23.67
C THR A 69 -4.03 7.54 -22.27
N CYS A 70 -4.87 7.15 -21.31
CA CYS A 70 -4.76 7.57 -19.91
C CYS A 70 -3.41 7.17 -19.29
N PHE A 71 -2.89 5.97 -19.57
CA PHE A 71 -1.56 5.56 -19.09
C PHE A 71 -0.43 6.38 -19.73
N GLU A 72 -0.51 6.63 -21.03
CA GLU A 72 0.44 7.48 -21.74
C GLU A 72 0.43 8.92 -21.19
N MET A 73 -0.76 9.44 -20.87
CA MET A 73 -0.99 10.74 -20.24
C MET A 73 -0.39 10.83 -18.84
N VAL A 74 -0.57 9.82 -17.98
CA VAL A 74 0.06 9.78 -16.64
C VAL A 74 1.58 9.71 -16.73
N THR A 75 2.09 9.00 -17.72
CA THR A 75 3.55 8.90 -17.98
C THR A 75 4.11 10.21 -18.57
N LEU A 76 3.25 11.16 -18.91
CA LEU A 76 3.58 12.41 -19.60
C LEU A 76 4.37 12.17 -20.90
N ASN A 77 4.02 11.11 -21.62
CA ASN A 77 4.65 10.83 -22.91
C ASN A 77 4.09 11.78 -23.98
N PHE A 78 4.98 12.35 -24.79
CA PHE A 78 4.70 13.49 -25.68
C PHE A 78 3.88 13.14 -26.92
N ASN A 79 3.67 11.86 -27.22
CA ASN A 79 3.00 11.42 -28.45
C ASN A 79 1.52 11.84 -28.47
N THR A 80 0.84 11.68 -27.34
CA THR A 80 -0.58 12.03 -27.14
C THR A 80 -0.79 13.56 -27.09
N ALA A 81 0.17 14.29 -26.53
CA ALA A 81 0.13 15.75 -26.39
C ALA A 81 0.07 16.48 -27.75
N ASN A 82 0.65 15.87 -28.81
CA ASN A 82 0.59 16.44 -30.16
C ASN A 82 -0.78 16.27 -30.81
N ASN A 83 -1.51 15.19 -30.52
CA ASN A 83 -2.84 14.94 -31.08
C ASN A 83 -3.94 15.78 -30.41
N LEU A 84 -3.71 16.15 -29.14
CA LEU A 84 -4.55 17.08 -28.38
C LEU A 84 -4.50 18.54 -28.88
N LYS A 85 -3.55 18.91 -29.75
CA LYS A 85 -3.46 20.26 -30.34
C LYS A 85 -4.58 20.59 -31.33
N ASN A 86 -5.33 19.60 -31.81
CA ASN A 86 -6.35 19.79 -32.83
C ASN A 86 -7.73 20.21 -32.27
N ILE A 87 -7.85 20.39 -30.94
CA ILE A 87 -9.04 20.83 -30.20
C ILE A 87 -8.68 22.09 -29.38
N ASP A 88 -9.65 22.71 -28.72
CA ASP A 88 -9.46 23.69 -27.64
C ASP A 88 -8.37 23.24 -26.64
N LEU A 89 -7.14 23.64 -26.94
CA LEU A 89 -5.91 23.25 -26.26
C LEU A 89 -5.99 23.55 -24.76
N LEU A 90 -6.65 24.66 -24.41
CA LEU A 90 -6.82 25.11 -23.04
C LEU A 90 -7.67 24.12 -22.23
N LEU A 91 -8.81 23.69 -22.78
CA LEU A 91 -9.72 22.76 -22.10
C LEU A 91 -9.06 21.38 -21.95
N ALA A 92 -8.44 20.89 -23.03
CA ALA A 92 -7.73 19.63 -23.02
C ALA A 92 -6.59 19.63 -21.99
N ALA A 93 -5.73 20.66 -22.00
CA ALA A 93 -4.59 20.76 -21.07
C ALA A 93 -5.02 20.88 -19.60
N VAL A 94 -6.06 21.66 -19.30
CA VAL A 94 -6.59 21.81 -17.94
C VAL A 94 -7.18 20.49 -17.45
N CYS A 95 -8.00 19.81 -18.25
CA CYS A 95 -8.55 18.50 -17.89
C CYS A 95 -7.45 17.45 -17.67
N LEU A 96 -6.41 17.46 -18.50
CA LEU A 96 -5.27 16.55 -18.40
C LEU A 96 -4.46 16.81 -17.13
N LEU A 97 -4.14 18.07 -16.86
CA LEU A 97 -3.40 18.48 -15.67
C LEU A 97 -4.18 18.16 -14.39
N LEU A 98 -5.48 18.44 -14.37
CA LEU A 98 -6.36 18.05 -13.27
C LEU A 98 -6.38 16.54 -13.07
N PHE A 99 -6.45 15.75 -14.14
CA PHE A 99 -6.43 14.29 -14.06
C PHE A 99 -5.12 13.74 -13.49
N VAL A 100 -3.97 14.23 -13.97
CA VAL A 100 -2.65 13.82 -13.47
C VAL A 100 -2.51 14.18 -11.99
N ILE A 101 -2.92 15.39 -11.58
CA ILE A 101 -2.90 15.78 -10.17
C ILE A 101 -3.84 14.89 -9.34
N LEU A 102 -5.07 14.67 -9.80
CA LEU A 102 -6.06 13.86 -9.08
C LEU A 102 -5.58 12.43 -8.87
N ILE A 103 -5.01 11.78 -9.88
CA ILE A 103 -4.58 10.39 -9.77
C ILE A 103 -3.34 10.26 -8.90
N VAL A 104 -2.40 11.21 -8.96
CA VAL A 104 -1.23 11.23 -8.08
C VAL A 104 -1.63 11.51 -6.64
N CYS A 105 -2.50 12.50 -6.39
CA CYS A 105 -3.03 12.78 -5.06
C CYS A 105 -3.80 11.57 -4.50
N PHE A 106 -4.64 10.91 -5.30
CA PHE A 106 -5.34 9.71 -4.89
C PHE A 106 -4.39 8.58 -4.51
N LEU A 107 -3.39 8.31 -5.36
CA LEU A 107 -2.37 7.28 -5.10
C LEU A 107 -1.61 7.57 -3.80
N VAL A 108 -1.11 8.80 -3.63
CA VAL A 108 -0.37 9.20 -2.43
C VAL A 108 -1.24 9.09 -1.17
N ASN A 109 -2.47 9.60 -1.22
CA ASN A 109 -3.41 9.53 -0.09
C ASN A 109 -3.73 8.09 0.28
N MET A 110 -3.85 7.20 -0.72
CA MET A 110 -4.12 5.79 -0.46
C MET A 110 -2.90 5.07 0.14
N PHE A 111 -1.69 5.38 -0.34
CA PHE A 111 -0.45 4.87 0.26
C PHE A 111 -0.30 5.31 1.72
N ILE A 112 -0.58 6.58 2.01
CA ILE A 112 -0.53 7.12 3.37
C ILE A 112 -1.54 6.38 4.26
N SER A 113 -2.77 6.17 3.78
CA SER A 113 -3.80 5.43 4.53
C SER A 113 -3.35 4.02 4.87
N ILE A 114 -2.77 3.28 3.91
CA ILE A 114 -2.26 1.92 4.15
C ILE A 114 -1.15 1.93 5.20
N ILE A 115 -0.21 2.88 5.14
CA ILE A 115 0.88 2.98 6.11
C ILE A 115 0.31 3.25 7.52
N VAL A 116 -0.62 4.20 7.63
CA VAL A 116 -1.27 4.55 8.90
C VAL A 116 -2.04 3.37 9.48
N ASP A 117 -2.80 2.64 8.66
CA ASP A 117 -3.55 1.47 9.09
C ASP A 117 -2.65 0.35 9.59
N ASN A 118 -1.55 0.06 8.88
CA ASN A 118 -0.58 -0.94 9.32
C ASN A 118 0.13 -0.51 10.61
N PHE A 119 0.47 0.77 10.75
CA PHE A 119 1.08 1.31 11.97
C PHE A 119 0.14 1.21 13.17
N ASN A 120 -1.14 1.54 12.97
CA ASN A 120 -2.17 1.43 14.00
C ASN A 120 -2.40 -0.04 14.40
N LEU A 121 -2.38 -0.96 13.44
CA LEU A 121 -2.51 -2.40 13.69
C LEU A 121 -1.35 -2.93 14.56
N ILE A 122 -0.11 -2.53 14.26
CA ILE A 122 1.06 -2.92 15.07
C ILE A 122 0.95 -2.35 16.49
N ARG A 123 0.58 -1.07 16.63
CA ARG A 123 0.39 -0.44 17.94
C ARG A 123 -0.70 -1.14 18.76
N TYR A 124 -1.81 -1.50 18.12
CA TYR A 124 -2.89 -2.25 18.77
C TYR A 124 -2.40 -3.61 19.28
N ASN A 125 -1.64 -4.35 18.47
CA ASN A 125 -1.10 -5.65 18.85
C ASN A 125 -0.08 -5.55 20.00
N VAL A 126 0.82 -4.57 19.96
CA VAL A 126 1.80 -4.33 21.05
C VAL A 126 1.09 -3.94 22.36
N LYS A 127 0.05 -3.11 22.28
CA LYS A 127 -0.75 -2.75 23.45
C LYS A 127 -1.46 -3.99 24.03
N LYS A 128 -2.05 -4.82 23.17
CA LYS A 128 -2.70 -6.06 23.58
C LYS A 128 -1.74 -7.06 24.23
N GLU A 129 -0.52 -7.22 23.69
CA GLU A 129 0.51 -8.06 24.30
C GLU A 129 0.97 -7.52 25.65
N LYS A 130 1.16 -6.19 25.78
CA LYS A 130 1.46 -5.57 27.08
C LYS A 130 0.36 -5.82 28.11
N ASP A 131 -0.90 -5.62 27.76
CA ASP A 131 -2.03 -5.83 28.67
C ASP A 131 -2.13 -7.29 29.13
N GLN A 132 -1.90 -8.25 28.23
CA GLN A 132 -1.87 -9.68 28.58
C GLN A 132 -0.69 -10.00 29.51
N TYR A 133 0.49 -9.45 29.24
CA TYR A 133 1.68 -9.66 30.07
C TYR A 133 1.53 -9.04 31.47
N GLU A 134 0.94 -7.84 31.57
CA GLU A 134 0.59 -7.22 32.86
C GLU A 134 -0.40 -8.09 33.64
N MET A 135 -1.44 -8.61 32.98
CA MET A 135 -2.43 -9.48 33.61
C MET A 135 -1.80 -10.78 34.14
N ILE A 136 -0.89 -11.40 33.38
CA ILE A 136 -0.15 -12.60 33.82
C ILE A 136 0.73 -12.28 35.03
N LYS A 137 1.44 -11.14 35.02
CA LYS A 137 2.24 -10.68 36.18
C LYS A 137 1.37 -10.42 37.41
N PHE A 138 0.18 -9.85 37.25
CA PHE A 138 -0.77 -9.63 38.34
C PHE A 138 -1.25 -10.95 38.95
N ILE A 139 -1.58 -11.94 38.11
CA ILE A 139 -2.02 -13.27 38.55
C ILE A 139 -0.88 -13.99 39.29
N GLN A 140 0.34 -13.98 38.74
CA GLN A 140 1.52 -14.55 39.42
C GLN A 140 1.77 -13.87 40.77
N LYS A 141 1.76 -12.53 40.82
CA LYS A 141 1.97 -11.79 42.07
C LYS A 141 0.95 -12.18 43.15
N LYS A 142 -0.33 -12.28 42.79
CA LYS A 142 -1.41 -12.74 43.68
C LYS A 142 -1.22 -14.19 44.11
N PHE A 143 -0.80 -15.06 43.21
CA PHE A 143 -0.52 -16.48 43.49
C PHE A 143 0.64 -16.65 44.48
N TYR A 144 1.77 -15.95 44.27
CA TYR A 144 2.92 -15.99 45.17
C TYR A 144 2.62 -15.37 46.55
N GLN A 145 1.81 -14.31 46.59
CA GLN A 145 1.33 -13.72 47.85
C GLN A 145 0.45 -14.69 48.63
N TRP A 146 -0.45 -15.41 47.94
CA TRP A 146 -1.32 -16.41 48.55
C TRP A 146 -0.53 -17.63 49.06
N PHE A 147 0.51 -18.04 48.32
CA PHE A 147 1.44 -19.11 48.73
C PHE A 147 2.47 -18.66 49.79
N GLY A 148 2.43 -17.42 50.29
CA GLY A 148 3.25 -16.99 51.42
C GLY A 148 4.76 -16.92 51.15
N LEU A 149 5.19 -16.94 49.88
CA LEU A 149 6.60 -16.87 49.49
C LEU A 149 7.07 -15.40 49.51
N ARG A 150 7.34 -14.89 50.71
CA ARG A 150 7.84 -13.53 51.00
C ARG A 150 9.24 -13.24 50.43
N LYS A 151 9.91 -14.22 49.80
CA LYS A 151 11.31 -14.13 49.34
C LYS A 151 11.49 -13.44 47.97
N TYR A 152 10.41 -13.14 47.24
CA TYR A 152 10.49 -12.57 45.88
C TYR A 152 10.50 -11.03 45.83
N GLN A 153 10.13 -10.35 46.92
CA GLN A 153 10.05 -8.87 46.95
C GLN A 153 11.42 -8.18 47.01
N ASP A 154 12.46 -8.86 47.48
CA ASP A 154 13.80 -8.28 47.63
C ASP A 154 14.66 -8.44 46.37
N GLU A 155 14.50 -9.54 45.61
CA GLU A 155 15.24 -9.78 44.35
C GLU A 155 14.80 -8.84 43.22
N TYR A 156 13.55 -8.38 43.20
CA TYR A 156 13.06 -7.42 42.21
C TYR A 156 13.52 -5.98 42.46
N ARG A 157 13.75 -5.59 43.72
CA ARG A 157 14.26 -4.25 44.06
C ARG A 157 15.73 -4.11 43.67
N ILE A 158 16.53 -5.16 43.87
CA ILE A 158 17.97 -5.15 43.57
C ILE A 158 18.23 -5.08 42.05
N ASN A 159 17.42 -5.75 41.22
CA ASN A 159 17.59 -5.74 39.76
C ASN A 159 17.08 -4.44 39.08
N ALA A 160 16.20 -3.69 39.74
CA ALA A 160 15.72 -2.39 39.25
C ALA A 160 16.70 -1.25 39.53
N GLU A 161 17.55 -1.39 40.55
CA GLU A 161 18.53 -0.38 40.99
C GLU A 161 19.92 -0.58 40.37
N THR A 162 20.13 -1.70 39.64
CA THR A 162 21.38 -2.06 38.95
C THR A 162 21.30 -1.94 37.42
N SER A 163 20.17 -1.45 36.90
CA SER A 163 19.94 -1.24 35.46
C SER A 163 19.85 0.25 35.06
N ASP A 164 20.28 1.15 35.94
CA ASP A 164 20.61 2.56 35.66
C ASP A 164 22.12 2.72 35.38
#